data_AF-A0AAV9G531-F1
#
_entry.id   AF-A0AAV9G531-F1
#
_cell.length_a   1.000
_cell.length_b   1.000
_cell.length_c   1.000
_cell.angle_alpha   90.00
_cell.angle_beta   90.00
_cell.angle_gamma   90.00
#
_symmetry.space_group_name_H-M   'P 1'
#
loop_
_entity.id
_entity.type
_entity.pdbx_description
1 polymer ?
#
loop_
_entity_poly.entity_id
_entity_poly.type
_entity_poly.pdbx_seq_one_letter_code
_entity_poly.pdbx_strand_id
1 'polypeptide(L)'
;MANMTSASDLPPLPTYELRPMPDLLPFISDFWLSILAPHIAYWAVSIFFHFIDVFDLFPQYRLHTPEEISQRNLASRWQVFRDVILEQIIQIGTVAVLNLTEAQQMTGMEDYDVAVWATRIRLAQRSLPMILGVLGLNATSISKNMAASHPLLAGALAGGHYPFLTTQLDGVSGAQVPAFAMWELMAAKAIYWVIIPGFQCWLAVCFMDTWQYFWHRAMHVNKWMYTHWHARHHRLYVPYAYGALYNHPVEGFILDTLGAALAYKASFMTPRLGMYYFVGSMMKTVDDHCGYALPWDPLQRITSNNAAYHDIHHQSWGIKTNFSQPFFTIWDRWLGTRWEGDTKLKYERTRATAAAKKTTGKSNGTPNGKANGTPNGKSSAVANGKANGKPRQASKSQR
;
A
#
# COMPACT_ATOMS: atom_id res chain seq x y z
N MET A 1 27.84 -40.46 10.86
CA MET A 1 27.09 -41.02 12.00
C MET A 1 27.23 -40.06 13.16
N ALA A 2 26.20 -39.24 13.40
CA ALA A 2 26.16 -38.30 14.52
C ALA A 2 25.32 -38.93 15.65
N ASN A 3 25.84 -38.81 16.87
CA ASN A 3 25.32 -39.39 18.11
C ASN A 3 23.80 -39.24 18.29
N MET A 4 23.15 -40.37 18.54
CA MET A 4 21.84 -40.46 19.20
C MET A 4 21.95 -39.86 20.61
N THR A 5 21.80 -38.54 20.73
CA THR A 5 21.50 -37.87 22.00
C THR A 5 20.12 -38.33 22.48
N SER A 6 20.12 -39.07 23.59
CA SER A 6 19.06 -39.15 24.61
C SER A 6 17.66 -38.72 24.18
N ALA A 7 16.77 -39.71 24.05
CA ALA A 7 15.33 -39.58 23.82
C ALA A 7 14.72 -38.36 24.51
N SER A 8 14.53 -37.27 23.77
CA SER A 8 13.71 -36.16 24.22
C SER A 8 12.24 -36.59 24.17
N ASP A 9 11.42 -36.21 25.17
CA ASP A 9 9.94 -36.32 25.11
C ASP A 9 9.29 -35.49 23.98
N LEU A 10 10.09 -34.94 23.07
CA LEU A 10 9.66 -34.14 21.94
C LEU A 10 9.47 -35.04 20.72
N PRO A 11 8.41 -34.82 19.93
CA PRO A 11 8.27 -35.47 18.64
C PRO A 11 9.47 -35.16 17.73
N PRO A 12 10.00 -36.15 17.00
CA PRO A 12 11.11 -35.93 16.08
C PRO A 12 10.67 -35.04 14.92
N LEU A 13 11.63 -34.27 14.38
CA LEU A 13 11.38 -33.44 13.20
C LEU A 13 11.35 -34.33 11.94
N PRO A 14 10.43 -34.08 10.99
CA PRO A 14 10.36 -34.84 9.74
C PRO A 14 11.60 -34.56 8.88
N THR A 15 12.06 -35.56 8.13
CA THR A 15 13.08 -35.34 7.10
C THR A 15 12.52 -34.51 5.95
N TYR A 16 13.36 -33.74 5.27
CA TYR A 16 12.98 -32.96 4.11
C TYR A 16 14.03 -33.07 2.99
N GLU A 17 13.60 -32.79 1.77
CA GLU A 17 14.45 -32.65 0.60
C GLU A 17 14.18 -31.27 -0.02
N LEU A 18 15.24 -30.48 -0.19
CA LEU A 18 15.11 -29.17 -0.82
C LEU A 18 15.12 -29.29 -2.33
N ARG A 19 14.15 -28.65 -2.97
CA ARG A 19 14.09 -28.49 -4.41
C ARG A 19 13.76 -27.04 -4.78
N PRO A 20 14.18 -26.55 -5.97
CA PRO A 20 13.78 -25.25 -6.45
C PRO A 20 12.25 -25.11 -6.43
N MET A 21 11.77 -23.96 -5.98
CA MET A 21 10.35 -23.65 -5.98
C MET A 21 9.85 -23.57 -7.44
N PRO A 22 8.86 -24.38 -7.83
CA PRO A 22 8.33 -24.36 -9.21
C PRO A 22 7.56 -23.07 -9.42
N ASP A 23 7.63 -22.46 -10.60
CA ASP A 23 6.93 -21.21 -10.94
C ASP A 23 5.43 -21.24 -10.56
N LEU A 24 4.90 -20.08 -10.15
CA LEU A 24 3.51 -19.96 -9.69
C LEU A 24 2.51 -20.24 -10.81
N LEU A 25 2.86 -19.84 -12.04
CA LEU A 25 2.06 -20.04 -13.24
C LEU A 25 2.85 -20.86 -14.26
N PRO A 26 2.22 -21.87 -14.91
CA PRO A 26 2.96 -22.80 -15.78
C PRO A 26 3.47 -22.17 -17.09
N PHE A 27 3.05 -20.94 -17.43
CA PHE A 27 3.36 -20.28 -18.69
C PHE A 27 4.27 -19.05 -18.56
N ILE A 28 4.68 -18.68 -17.34
CA ILE A 28 5.54 -17.52 -17.09
C ILE A 28 6.35 -17.78 -15.82
N SER A 29 7.66 -17.50 -15.88
CA SER A 29 8.50 -17.66 -14.70
C SER A 29 8.19 -16.62 -13.63
N ASP A 30 8.43 -16.94 -12.36
CA ASP A 30 8.25 -16.01 -11.24
C ASP A 30 9.08 -14.73 -11.41
N PHE A 31 10.23 -14.84 -12.09
CA PHE A 31 11.06 -13.69 -12.46
C PHE A 31 10.27 -12.68 -13.32
N TRP A 32 9.64 -13.13 -14.40
CA TRP A 32 8.87 -12.25 -15.28
C TRP A 32 7.52 -11.87 -14.69
N LEU A 33 6.89 -12.78 -13.95
CA LEU A 33 5.61 -12.53 -13.31
C LEU A 33 5.72 -11.42 -12.26
N SER A 34 6.75 -11.45 -11.42
CA SER A 34 6.98 -10.41 -10.41
C SER A 34 7.29 -9.03 -11.02
N ILE A 35 7.91 -9.00 -12.19
CA ILE A 35 8.13 -7.78 -12.97
C ILE A 35 6.81 -7.27 -13.56
N LEU A 36 6.00 -8.13 -14.20
CA LEU A 36 4.85 -7.70 -14.98
C LEU A 36 3.58 -7.50 -14.14
N ALA A 37 3.34 -8.32 -13.13
CA ALA A 37 2.08 -8.35 -12.38
C ALA A 37 1.71 -7.01 -11.72
N PRO A 38 2.62 -6.28 -11.04
CA PRO A 38 2.27 -4.98 -10.45
C PRO A 38 1.81 -3.96 -11.48
N HIS A 39 2.42 -3.96 -12.67
CA HIS A 39 2.10 -3.04 -13.76
C HIS A 39 0.80 -3.42 -14.48
N ILE A 40 0.55 -4.72 -14.65
CA ILE A 40 -0.75 -5.21 -15.14
C ILE A 40 -1.86 -4.80 -14.17
N ALA A 41 -1.65 -4.95 -12.86
CA ALA A 41 -2.60 -4.53 -11.85
C ALA A 41 -2.83 -3.00 -11.88
N TYR A 42 -1.76 -2.20 -12.00
CA TYR A 42 -1.84 -0.76 -12.15
C TYR A 42 -2.78 -0.36 -13.31
N TRP A 43 -2.54 -0.93 -14.50
CA TRP A 43 -3.34 -0.61 -15.68
C TRP A 43 -4.75 -1.18 -15.61
N ALA A 44 -4.95 -2.37 -15.04
CA ALA A 44 -6.27 -2.96 -14.87
C ALA A 44 -7.17 -2.10 -13.97
N VAL A 45 -6.68 -1.69 -12.80
CA VAL A 45 -7.42 -0.80 -11.87
C VAL A 45 -7.61 0.58 -12.50
N SER A 46 -6.58 1.10 -13.18
CA SER A 46 -6.66 2.38 -13.88
C SER A 46 -7.75 2.38 -14.97
N ILE A 47 -7.81 1.34 -15.80
CA ILE A 47 -8.81 1.18 -16.85
C ILE A 47 -10.20 1.01 -16.25
N PHE A 48 -10.33 0.26 -15.16
CA PHE A 48 -11.59 0.12 -14.44
C PHE A 48 -12.17 1.47 -14.02
N PHE A 49 -11.39 2.31 -13.33
CA PHE A 49 -11.85 3.65 -12.94
C PHE A 49 -11.99 4.60 -14.14
N HIS A 50 -11.16 4.45 -15.17
CA HIS A 50 -11.33 5.21 -16.40
C HIS A 50 -12.64 4.87 -17.11
N PHE A 51 -13.04 3.61 -17.11
CA PHE A 51 -14.33 3.15 -17.63
C PHE A 51 -15.48 3.76 -16.84
N ILE A 52 -15.42 3.71 -15.49
CA ILE A 52 -16.40 4.39 -14.62
C ILE A 52 -16.51 5.88 -15.00
N ASP A 53 -15.39 6.55 -15.22
CA ASP A 53 -15.36 7.97 -15.56
C ASP A 53 -15.95 8.29 -16.93
N VAL A 54 -15.54 7.57 -17.97
CA VAL A 54 -15.99 7.81 -19.35
C VAL A 54 -17.48 7.53 -19.54
N PHE A 55 -18.00 6.50 -18.87
CA PHE A 55 -19.42 6.13 -18.94
C PHE A 55 -20.28 6.84 -17.90
N ASP A 56 -19.71 7.77 -17.13
CA ASP A 56 -20.39 8.51 -16.07
C ASP A 56 -21.11 7.61 -15.06
N LEU A 57 -20.46 6.50 -14.69
CA LEU A 57 -21.01 5.57 -13.72
C LEU A 57 -20.80 6.13 -12.30
N PHE A 58 -21.85 6.10 -11.49
CA PHE A 58 -21.84 6.54 -10.09
C PHE A 58 -21.39 8.00 -9.86
N PRO A 59 -21.95 9.00 -10.57
CA PRO A 59 -21.53 10.40 -10.46
C PRO A 59 -21.71 10.97 -9.05
N GLN A 60 -22.60 10.40 -8.22
CA GLN A 60 -22.80 10.80 -6.83
C GLN A 60 -21.58 10.54 -5.92
N TYR A 61 -20.65 9.67 -6.33
CA TYR A 61 -19.43 9.35 -5.58
C TYR A 61 -18.18 9.98 -6.20
N ARG A 62 -18.31 10.70 -7.32
CA ARG A 62 -17.20 11.39 -7.97
C ARG A 62 -16.82 12.65 -7.17
N LEU A 63 -15.52 12.86 -6.95
CA LEU A 63 -15.02 13.99 -6.17
C LEU A 63 -15.13 15.33 -6.95
N HIS A 64 -14.80 15.28 -8.24
CA HIS A 64 -14.72 16.46 -9.12
C HIS A 64 -15.48 16.25 -10.43
N THR A 65 -16.04 17.30 -11.02
CA THR A 65 -16.72 17.18 -12.32
C THR A 65 -15.72 17.08 -13.49
N PRO A 66 -16.13 16.54 -14.66
CA PRO A 66 -15.28 16.52 -15.86
C PRO A 66 -14.78 17.90 -16.30
N GLU A 67 -15.55 18.95 -16.03
CA GLU A 67 -15.13 20.34 -16.26
C GLU A 67 -13.97 20.75 -15.35
N GLU A 68 -14.01 20.36 -14.07
CA GLU A 68 -12.91 20.64 -13.16
C GLU A 68 -11.63 19.91 -13.60
N ILE A 69 -11.75 18.64 -14.00
CA ILE A 69 -10.63 17.84 -14.51
C ILE A 69 -9.97 18.54 -15.72
N SER A 70 -10.78 18.95 -16.70
CA SER A 70 -10.27 19.56 -17.94
C SER A 70 -9.73 20.98 -17.75
N GLN A 71 -10.23 21.75 -16.80
CA GLN A 71 -9.85 23.15 -16.61
C GLN A 71 -8.72 23.36 -15.59
N ARG A 72 -8.53 22.46 -14.63
CA ARG A 72 -7.59 22.65 -13.52
C ARG A 72 -6.28 21.90 -13.69
N ASN A 73 -6.30 20.76 -14.39
CA ASN A 73 -5.08 20.00 -14.62
C ASN A 73 -4.19 20.72 -15.63
N LEU A 74 -2.92 20.92 -15.25
CA LEU A 74 -1.90 21.61 -16.04
C LEU A 74 -1.03 20.65 -16.86
N ALA A 75 -1.20 19.34 -16.66
CA ALA A 75 -0.54 18.31 -17.44
C ALA A 75 -1.51 17.73 -18.47
N SER A 76 -1.04 17.55 -19.70
CA SER A 76 -1.83 16.83 -20.71
C SER A 76 -1.85 15.34 -20.41
N ARG A 77 -2.90 14.64 -20.85
CA ARG A 77 -3.01 13.18 -20.69
C ARG A 77 -1.80 12.42 -21.29
N TRP A 78 -1.24 12.94 -22.40
CA TRP A 78 -0.03 12.38 -23.00
C TRP A 78 1.22 12.57 -22.14
N GLN A 79 1.41 13.74 -21.53
CA GLN A 79 2.51 13.97 -20.59
C GLN A 79 2.42 13.01 -19.41
N VAL A 80 1.21 12.82 -18.88
CA VAL A 80 0.96 11.88 -17.78
C VAL A 80 1.28 10.45 -18.18
N PHE A 81 0.72 9.99 -19.29
CA PHE A 81 0.97 8.65 -19.80
C PHE A 81 2.46 8.38 -20.01
N ARG A 82 3.17 9.28 -20.69
CA ARG A 82 4.61 9.14 -20.96
C ARG A 82 5.43 9.04 -19.66
N ASP A 83 5.17 9.92 -18.70
CA ASP A 83 5.94 9.97 -17.46
C ASP A 83 5.62 8.76 -16.57
N VAL A 84 4.38 8.26 -16.57
CA VAL A 84 4.01 6.99 -15.92
C VAL A 84 4.77 5.81 -16.54
N ILE A 85 4.84 5.72 -17.87
CA ILE A 85 5.63 4.66 -18.54
C ILE A 85 7.11 4.76 -18.18
N LEU A 86 7.67 5.96 -18.07
CA LEU A 86 9.05 6.16 -17.65
C LEU A 86 9.28 5.66 -16.22
N GLU A 87 8.38 5.95 -15.29
CA GLU A 87 8.46 5.46 -13.91
C GLU A 87 8.34 3.93 -13.86
N GLN A 88 7.43 3.34 -14.65
CA GLN A 88 7.31 1.88 -14.74
C GLN A 88 8.57 1.21 -15.30
N ILE A 89 9.29 1.84 -16.24
CA ILE A 89 10.60 1.33 -16.72
C ILE A 89 11.62 1.29 -15.58
N ILE A 90 11.64 2.32 -14.72
CA ILE A 90 12.53 2.38 -13.54
C ILE A 90 12.16 1.28 -12.53
N GLN A 91 10.86 1.08 -12.29
CA GLN A 91 10.33 0.03 -11.41
C GLN A 91 10.68 -1.37 -11.93
N ILE A 92 10.48 -1.63 -13.22
CA ILE A 92 10.85 -2.88 -13.89
C ILE A 92 12.34 -3.16 -13.71
N GLY A 93 13.21 -2.17 -13.96
CA GLY A 93 14.65 -2.31 -13.78
C GLY A 93 15.02 -2.63 -12.33
N THR A 94 14.38 -1.97 -11.36
CA THR A 94 14.63 -2.18 -9.93
C THR A 94 14.20 -3.58 -9.50
N VAL A 95 13.00 -4.04 -9.90
CA VAL A 95 12.53 -5.41 -9.59
C VAL A 95 13.40 -6.47 -10.25
N ALA A 96 13.86 -6.24 -11.48
CA ALA A 96 14.81 -7.14 -12.13
C ALA A 96 16.11 -7.25 -11.33
N VAL A 97 16.68 -6.13 -10.88
CA VAL A 97 17.87 -6.15 -10.00
C VAL A 97 17.58 -6.88 -8.69
N LEU A 98 16.45 -6.60 -8.03
CA LEU A 98 16.06 -7.31 -6.82
C LEU A 98 16.05 -8.81 -7.06
N ASN A 99 15.31 -9.29 -8.06
CA ASN A 99 15.22 -10.71 -8.39
C ASN A 99 16.58 -11.35 -8.70
N LEU A 100 17.47 -10.65 -9.41
CA LEU A 100 18.82 -11.15 -9.71
C LEU A 100 19.72 -11.24 -8.46
N THR A 101 19.41 -10.47 -7.42
CA THR A 101 20.14 -10.50 -6.14
C THR A 101 19.52 -11.42 -5.09
N GLU A 102 18.34 -11.99 -5.36
CA GLU A 102 17.68 -12.93 -4.46
C GLU A 102 18.25 -14.33 -4.63
N ALA A 103 18.35 -15.04 -3.50
CA ALA A 103 18.63 -16.46 -3.56
C ALA A 103 17.46 -17.18 -4.24
N GLN A 104 17.76 -18.24 -5.01
CA GLN A 104 16.72 -19.08 -5.58
C GLN A 104 15.84 -19.62 -4.46
N GLN A 105 14.53 -19.40 -4.57
CA GLN A 105 13.59 -19.93 -3.60
C GLN A 105 13.57 -21.46 -3.66
N MET A 106 13.62 -22.08 -2.49
CA MET A 106 13.55 -23.52 -2.32
C MET A 106 12.24 -23.89 -1.60
N THR A 107 11.74 -25.10 -1.83
CA THR A 107 10.57 -25.69 -1.19
C THR A 107 10.90 -27.11 -0.74
N GLY A 108 10.06 -27.70 0.11
CA GLY A 108 10.21 -29.06 0.65
C GLY A 108 10.47 -29.09 2.16
N MET A 109 10.76 -27.95 2.78
CA MET A 109 11.00 -27.81 4.23
C MET A 109 9.77 -27.39 5.03
N GLU A 110 8.60 -27.26 4.41
CA GLU A 110 7.41 -26.68 5.03
C GLU A 110 6.94 -27.50 6.25
N ASP A 111 6.86 -28.83 6.12
CA ASP A 111 6.47 -29.71 7.22
C ASP A 111 7.52 -29.72 8.35
N TYR A 112 8.80 -29.60 7.97
CA TYR A 112 9.89 -29.44 8.93
C TYR A 112 9.78 -28.14 9.72
N ASP A 113 9.59 -27.01 9.04
CA ASP A 113 9.45 -25.69 9.68
C ASP A 113 8.20 -25.61 10.58
N VAL A 114 7.09 -26.21 10.14
CA VAL A 114 5.88 -26.35 10.95
C VAL A 114 6.18 -27.19 12.20
N ALA A 115 6.90 -28.32 12.07
CA ALA A 115 7.28 -29.14 13.20
C ALA A 115 8.25 -28.42 14.16
N VAL A 116 9.14 -27.55 13.65
CA VAL A 116 9.99 -26.68 14.47
C VAL A 116 9.13 -25.72 15.30
N TRP A 117 8.10 -25.11 14.71
CA TRP A 117 7.16 -24.27 15.46
C TRP A 117 6.32 -25.07 16.47
N ALA A 118 5.87 -26.26 16.12
CA ALA A 118 5.17 -27.15 17.05
C ALA A 118 6.08 -27.53 18.23
N THR A 119 7.36 -27.76 17.98
CA THR A 119 8.38 -27.98 19.03
C THR A 119 8.51 -26.76 19.95
N ARG A 120 8.57 -25.55 19.38
CA ARG A 120 8.62 -24.30 20.17
C ARG A 120 7.36 -24.12 21.01
N ILE A 121 6.18 -24.42 20.48
CA ILE A 121 4.92 -24.41 21.22
C ILE A 121 4.97 -25.41 22.38
N ARG A 122 5.35 -26.67 22.11
CA ARG A 122 5.50 -27.73 23.11
C ARG A 122 6.48 -27.34 24.22
N LEU A 123 7.61 -26.73 23.86
CA LEU A 123 8.59 -26.22 24.81
C LEU A 123 8.02 -25.05 25.63
N ALA A 124 7.29 -24.12 25.01
CA ALA A 124 6.62 -23.04 25.71
C ALA A 124 5.58 -23.57 26.72
N GLN A 125 4.87 -24.66 26.41
CA GLN A 125 3.93 -25.28 27.35
C GLN A 125 4.58 -25.71 28.66
N ARG A 126 5.88 -26.05 28.66
CA ARG A 126 6.61 -26.43 29.89
C ARG A 126 6.60 -25.32 30.95
N SER A 127 6.39 -24.07 30.54
CA SER A 127 6.24 -22.93 31.46
C SER A 127 4.86 -22.85 32.11
N LEU A 128 3.83 -23.48 31.55
CA LEU A 128 2.44 -23.36 31.99
C LEU A 128 2.22 -23.79 33.46
N PRO A 129 2.76 -24.94 33.94
CA PRO A 129 2.62 -25.30 35.34
C PRO A 129 3.20 -24.26 36.30
N MET A 130 4.33 -23.65 35.93
CA MET A 130 4.98 -22.61 36.73
C MET A 130 4.16 -21.31 36.73
N ILE A 131 3.66 -20.87 35.57
CA ILE A 131 2.79 -19.70 35.45
C ILE A 131 1.52 -19.87 36.29
N LEU A 132 0.87 -21.03 36.22
CA LEU A 132 -0.31 -21.33 37.02
C LEU A 132 0.01 -21.39 38.52
N GLY A 133 1.17 -21.92 38.88
CA GLY A 133 1.66 -21.92 40.27
C GLY A 133 1.80 -20.51 40.86
N VAL A 134 2.28 -19.55 40.08
CA VAL A 134 2.34 -18.12 40.50
C VAL A 134 0.95 -17.56 40.78
N LEU A 135 -0.08 -18.05 40.08
CA LEU A 135 -1.48 -17.69 40.28
C LEU A 135 -2.18 -18.49 41.39
N GLY A 136 -1.43 -19.32 42.15
CA GLY A 136 -1.96 -20.15 43.22
C GLY A 136 -2.67 -21.43 42.74
N LEU A 137 -2.53 -21.80 41.47
CA LEU A 137 -3.16 -22.98 40.88
C LEU A 137 -2.16 -24.15 40.79
N ASN A 138 -2.53 -25.31 41.35
CA ASN A 138 -1.73 -26.53 41.25
C ASN A 138 -2.04 -27.27 39.93
N ALA A 139 -1.33 -26.88 38.86
CA ALA A 139 -1.52 -27.45 37.52
C ALA A 139 -1.39 -28.98 37.48
N THR A 140 -0.47 -29.56 38.26
CA THR A 140 -0.27 -31.01 38.36
C THR A 140 -1.51 -31.71 38.94
N SER A 141 -2.11 -31.16 39.98
CA SER A 141 -3.34 -31.71 40.58
C SER A 141 -4.52 -31.59 39.63
N ILE A 142 -4.68 -30.44 38.96
CA ILE A 142 -5.76 -30.22 37.98
C ILE A 142 -5.59 -31.18 36.79
N SER A 143 -4.37 -31.30 36.26
CA SER A 143 -4.03 -32.23 35.18
C SER A 143 -4.44 -33.67 35.52
N LYS A 144 -4.05 -34.17 36.70
CA LYS A 144 -4.42 -35.52 37.16
C LYS A 144 -5.94 -35.73 37.22
N ASN A 145 -6.68 -34.77 37.75
CA ASN A 145 -8.15 -34.85 37.86
C ASN A 145 -8.85 -34.84 36.49
N MET A 146 -8.26 -34.18 35.50
CA MET A 146 -8.83 -34.06 34.15
C MET A 146 -8.34 -35.14 33.18
N ALA A 147 -7.33 -35.93 33.53
CA ALA A 147 -6.67 -36.87 32.61
C ALA A 147 -7.64 -37.89 31.97
N ALA A 148 -8.65 -38.35 32.72
CA ALA A 148 -9.61 -39.33 32.23
C ALA A 148 -10.66 -38.73 31.27
N SER A 149 -11.11 -37.50 31.52
CA SER A 149 -12.20 -36.86 30.76
C SER A 149 -11.69 -35.94 29.64
N HIS A 150 -10.53 -35.31 29.85
CA HIS A 150 -9.93 -34.33 28.94
C HIS A 150 -8.41 -34.56 28.83
N PRO A 151 -7.97 -35.69 28.24
CA PRO A 151 -6.56 -36.10 28.22
C PRO A 151 -5.63 -35.08 27.53
N LEU A 152 -6.11 -34.38 26.49
CA LEU A 152 -5.33 -33.32 25.82
C LEU A 152 -5.15 -32.09 26.71
N LEU A 153 -6.19 -31.67 27.42
CA LEU A 153 -6.07 -30.54 28.35
C LEU A 153 -5.19 -30.90 29.55
N ALA A 154 -5.32 -32.13 30.06
CA ALA A 154 -4.46 -32.65 31.10
C ALA A 154 -2.98 -32.65 30.67
N GLY A 155 -2.67 -33.08 29.44
CA GLY A 155 -1.30 -33.04 28.91
C GLY A 155 -0.76 -31.62 28.75
N ALA A 156 -1.59 -30.67 28.30
CA ALA A 156 -1.22 -29.26 28.24
C ALA A 156 -0.89 -28.69 29.63
N LEU A 157 -1.77 -28.93 30.61
CA LEU A 157 -1.58 -28.53 32.02
C LEU A 157 -0.38 -29.22 32.68
N ALA A 158 0.00 -30.42 32.21
CA ALA A 158 1.22 -31.13 32.62
C ALA A 158 2.49 -30.60 31.93
N GLY A 159 2.44 -29.43 31.29
CA GLY A 159 3.59 -28.82 30.63
C GLY A 159 3.89 -29.39 29.25
N GLY A 160 2.87 -29.89 28.55
CA GLY A 160 3.01 -30.51 27.23
C GLY A 160 3.44 -31.98 27.28
N HIS A 161 3.21 -32.68 28.39
CA HIS A 161 3.49 -34.10 28.51
C HIS A 161 2.26 -34.91 28.10
N TYR A 162 2.32 -35.54 26.91
CA TYR A 162 1.24 -36.33 26.33
C TYR A 162 1.68 -37.80 26.15
N PRO A 163 1.62 -38.64 27.20
CA PRO A 163 2.17 -39.99 27.16
C PRO A 163 1.41 -40.93 26.20
N PHE A 164 0.20 -40.55 25.79
CA PHE A 164 -0.66 -41.30 24.87
C PHE A 164 -0.52 -40.87 23.40
N LEU A 165 0.21 -39.79 23.11
CA LEU A 165 0.42 -39.32 21.74
C LEU A 165 1.75 -39.87 21.23
N THR A 166 1.68 -40.95 20.46
CA THR A 166 2.82 -41.54 19.77
C THR A 166 2.53 -41.78 18.29
N THR A 167 3.58 -41.85 17.48
CA THR A 167 3.53 -42.22 16.05
C THR A 167 4.67 -43.18 15.74
N GLN A 168 4.62 -43.87 14.60
CA GLN A 168 5.73 -44.68 14.11
C GLN A 168 6.69 -43.82 13.28
N LEU A 169 8.00 -43.97 13.51
CA LEU A 169 9.03 -43.14 12.90
C LEU A 169 9.27 -43.45 11.41
N ASP A 170 9.24 -44.72 11.01
CA ASP A 170 9.73 -45.16 9.70
C ASP A 170 8.97 -46.36 9.11
N GLY A 171 7.88 -46.83 9.72
CA GLY A 171 7.05 -47.95 9.23
C GLY A 171 7.75 -49.32 9.15
N VAL A 172 9.09 -49.37 9.26
CA VAL A 172 9.93 -50.56 9.13
C VAL A 172 10.43 -51.04 10.49
N SER A 173 10.78 -50.14 11.41
CA SER A 173 11.26 -50.52 12.75
C SER A 173 10.14 -50.80 13.75
N GLY A 174 8.94 -50.28 13.50
CA GLY A 174 7.79 -50.33 14.42
C GLY A 174 7.97 -49.49 15.69
N ALA A 175 9.08 -48.75 15.83
CA ALA A 175 9.37 -47.96 17.03
C ALA A 175 8.37 -46.81 17.19
N GLN A 176 7.73 -46.76 18.36
CA GLN A 176 6.83 -45.66 18.74
C GLN A 176 7.65 -44.48 19.26
N VAL A 177 7.42 -43.30 18.69
CA VAL A 177 8.02 -42.03 19.10
C VAL A 177 6.93 -41.05 19.51
N PRO A 178 7.23 -40.04 20.35
CA PRO A 178 6.24 -39.03 20.71
C PRO A 178 5.65 -38.32 19.47
N ALA A 179 4.38 -37.93 19.55
CA ALA A 179 3.68 -37.18 18.50
C ALA A 179 3.20 -35.81 19.00
N PHE A 180 3.04 -34.86 18.08
CA PHE A 180 2.41 -33.58 18.36
C PHE A 180 0.90 -33.75 18.52
N ALA A 181 0.30 -33.00 19.44
CA ALA A 181 -1.14 -32.87 19.50
C ALA A 181 -1.65 -32.09 18.27
N MET A 182 -2.85 -32.39 17.82
CA MET A 182 -3.43 -31.75 16.64
C MET A 182 -3.48 -30.21 16.77
N TRP A 183 -3.81 -29.70 17.96
CA TRP A 183 -3.88 -28.25 18.20
C TRP A 183 -2.48 -27.59 18.15
N GLU A 184 -1.40 -28.31 18.53
CA GLU A 184 -0.03 -27.80 18.42
C GLU A 184 0.35 -27.64 16.96
N LEU A 185 0.03 -28.62 16.12
CA LEU A 185 0.25 -28.55 14.68
C LEU A 185 -0.61 -27.48 14.02
N MET A 186 -1.88 -27.32 14.43
CA MET A 186 -2.74 -26.25 13.91
C MET A 186 -2.19 -24.87 14.28
N ALA A 187 -1.77 -24.66 15.53
CA ALA A 187 -1.16 -23.42 15.97
C ALA A 187 0.17 -23.16 15.24
N ALA A 188 1.01 -24.18 15.07
CA ALA A 188 2.26 -24.08 14.33
C ALA A 188 2.03 -23.72 12.86
N LYS A 189 1.04 -24.35 12.20
CA LYS A 189 0.62 -24.01 10.83
C LYS A 189 0.09 -22.59 10.75
N ALA A 190 -0.70 -22.14 11.72
CA ALA A 190 -1.17 -20.76 11.77
C ALA A 190 0.00 -19.76 11.92
N ILE A 191 0.98 -20.07 12.78
CA ILE A 191 2.19 -19.25 12.91
C ILE A 191 2.93 -19.17 11.57
N TYR A 192 3.21 -20.32 10.97
CA TYR A 192 4.01 -20.43 9.76
C TYR A 192 3.31 -19.82 8.52
N TRP A 193 2.07 -20.21 8.25
CA TRP A 193 1.37 -19.84 7.01
C TRP A 193 0.62 -18.51 7.08
N VAL A 194 0.29 -18.02 8.27
CA VAL A 194 -0.57 -16.83 8.43
C VAL A 194 0.14 -15.74 9.21
N ILE A 195 0.59 -16.02 10.43
CA ILE A 195 1.10 -14.97 11.32
C ILE A 195 2.42 -14.41 10.80
N ILE A 196 3.36 -15.26 10.38
CA ILE A 196 4.65 -14.78 9.86
C ILE A 196 4.45 -13.97 8.58
N PRO A 197 3.85 -14.49 7.49
CA PRO A 197 3.62 -13.69 6.28
C PRO A 197 2.78 -12.43 6.55
N GLY A 198 1.75 -12.53 7.40
CA GLY A 198 0.91 -11.40 7.78
C GLY A 198 1.69 -10.31 8.52
N PHE A 199 2.57 -10.70 9.44
CA PHE A 199 3.46 -9.78 10.14
C PHE A 199 4.48 -9.13 9.20
N GLN A 200 5.03 -9.89 8.24
CA GLN A 200 5.92 -9.33 7.22
C GLN A 200 5.21 -8.29 6.35
N CYS A 201 4.00 -8.58 5.87
CA CYS A 201 3.15 -7.61 5.16
C CYS A 201 2.86 -6.37 6.00
N TRP A 202 2.48 -6.55 7.27
CA TRP A 202 2.25 -5.43 8.19
C TRP A 202 3.50 -4.57 8.37
N LEU A 203 4.67 -5.19 8.57
CA LEU A 203 5.94 -4.48 8.72
C LEU A 203 6.32 -3.71 7.44
N ALA A 204 6.12 -4.29 6.26
CA ALA A 204 6.36 -3.61 4.99
C ALA A 204 5.43 -2.40 4.82
N VAL A 205 4.14 -2.54 5.14
CA VAL A 205 3.18 -1.42 5.11
C VAL A 205 3.58 -0.31 6.08
N CYS A 206 3.93 -0.64 7.32
CA CYS A 206 4.40 0.35 8.30
C CYS A 206 5.68 1.05 7.84
N PHE A 207 6.62 0.32 7.25
CA PHE A 207 7.83 0.89 6.67
C PHE A 207 7.48 1.84 5.53
N MET A 208 6.63 1.42 4.60
CA MET A 208 6.24 2.21 3.43
C MET A 208 5.53 3.51 3.81
N ASP A 209 4.54 3.45 4.71
CA ASP A 209 3.84 4.64 5.21
C ASP A 209 4.81 5.63 5.88
N THR A 210 5.76 5.11 6.65
CA THR A 210 6.79 5.93 7.28
C THR A 210 7.69 6.59 6.24
N TRP A 211 8.23 5.79 5.32
CA TRP A 211 9.11 6.26 4.27
C TRP A 211 8.45 7.34 3.41
N GLN A 212 7.27 7.04 2.87
CA GLN A 212 6.56 7.96 2.00
C GLN A 212 6.13 9.22 2.75
N TYR A 213 5.59 9.12 3.96
CA TYR A 213 5.19 10.32 4.73
C TYR A 213 6.36 11.30 4.90
N PHE A 214 7.53 10.82 5.34
CA PHE A 214 8.66 11.72 5.62
C PHE A 214 9.24 12.31 4.35
N TRP A 215 9.39 11.54 3.27
CA TRP A 215 9.84 12.07 1.98
C TRP A 215 8.84 13.03 1.36
N HIS A 216 7.55 12.69 1.38
CA HIS A 216 6.49 13.53 0.86
C HIS A 216 6.44 14.88 1.59
N ARG A 217 6.42 14.85 2.92
CA ARG A 217 6.47 16.07 3.74
C ARG A 217 7.75 16.86 3.50
N ALA A 218 8.91 16.22 3.40
CA ALA A 218 10.17 16.89 3.10
C ALA A 218 10.11 17.60 1.74
N MET A 219 9.53 16.96 0.72
CA MET A 219 9.33 17.54 -0.60
C MET A 219 8.39 18.74 -0.60
N HIS A 220 7.41 18.82 0.31
CA HIS A 220 6.55 20.00 0.47
C HIS A 220 7.16 21.14 1.27
N VAL A 221 7.91 20.81 2.33
CA VAL A 221 8.47 21.81 3.25
C VAL A 221 9.74 22.41 2.67
N ASN A 222 10.54 21.62 1.95
CA ASN A 222 11.74 22.11 1.28
C ASN A 222 11.37 22.72 -0.09
N LYS A 223 11.52 24.04 -0.20
CA LYS A 223 11.20 24.78 -1.43
C LYS A 223 11.91 24.24 -2.67
N TRP A 224 13.18 23.83 -2.55
CA TRP A 224 13.94 23.32 -3.70
C TRP A 224 13.39 21.97 -4.17
N MET A 225 13.13 21.05 -3.24
CA MET A 225 12.55 19.74 -3.57
C MET A 225 11.16 19.89 -4.17
N TYR A 226 10.33 20.79 -3.62
CA TYR A 226 9.02 21.09 -4.16
C TYR A 226 9.13 21.58 -5.60
N THR A 227 9.89 22.64 -5.87
CA THR A 227 9.89 23.28 -7.19
C THR A 227 10.50 22.41 -8.28
N HIS A 228 11.48 21.56 -7.95
CA HIS A 228 12.20 20.75 -8.94
C HIS A 228 11.59 19.36 -9.14
N TRP A 229 11.00 18.78 -8.10
CA TRP A 229 10.47 17.42 -8.16
C TRP A 229 8.94 17.43 -8.00
N HIS A 230 8.47 17.71 -6.79
CA HIS A 230 7.09 17.40 -6.39
C HIS A 230 6.01 18.32 -7.00
N ALA A 231 6.37 19.55 -7.39
CA ALA A 231 5.47 20.45 -8.11
C ALA A 231 5.00 19.86 -9.46
N ARG A 232 5.75 18.90 -10.04
CA ARG A 232 5.30 18.17 -11.23
C ARG A 232 4.05 17.34 -10.94
N HIS A 233 4.07 16.58 -9.85
CA HIS A 233 2.93 15.78 -9.41
C HIS A 233 1.68 16.64 -9.20
N HIS A 234 1.84 17.77 -8.50
CA HIS A 234 0.79 18.77 -8.27
C HIS A 234 0.33 19.56 -9.51
N ARG A 235 0.84 19.26 -10.72
CA ARG A 235 0.19 19.74 -11.96
C ARG A 235 -1.12 19.00 -12.22
N LEU A 236 -1.35 17.85 -11.57
CA LEU A 236 -2.63 17.14 -11.53
C LEU A 236 -3.45 17.53 -10.31
N TYR A 237 -3.95 18.78 -10.27
CA TYR A 237 -4.82 19.30 -9.20
C TYR A 237 -6.10 18.49 -8.96
N VAL A 238 -6.59 17.80 -9.99
CA VAL A 238 -7.71 16.87 -9.90
C VAL A 238 -7.17 15.50 -10.28
N PRO A 239 -6.80 14.67 -9.27
CA PRO A 239 -6.28 13.33 -9.50
C PRO A 239 -7.25 12.45 -10.29
N TYR A 240 -6.68 11.53 -11.06
CA TYR A 240 -7.40 10.47 -11.74
C TYR A 240 -6.53 9.21 -11.80
N ALA A 241 -7.17 8.04 -11.89
CA ALA A 241 -6.57 6.74 -11.61
C ALA A 241 -5.21 6.48 -12.28
N TYR A 242 -5.10 6.58 -13.62
CA TYR A 242 -3.84 6.30 -14.32
C TYR A 242 -2.78 7.40 -14.15
N GLY A 243 -3.12 8.52 -13.51
CA GLY A 243 -2.19 9.59 -13.18
C GLY A 243 -1.48 9.39 -11.84
N ALA A 244 -1.71 8.28 -11.14
CA ALA A 244 -1.17 8.03 -9.81
C ALA A 244 0.37 8.03 -9.75
N LEU A 245 1.04 7.55 -10.79
CA LEU A 245 2.51 7.61 -10.92
C LEU A 245 3.00 8.82 -11.74
N TYR A 246 2.19 9.87 -11.87
CA TYR A 246 2.65 11.10 -12.51
C TYR A 246 3.53 11.91 -11.55
N ASN A 247 4.81 11.60 -11.54
CA ASN A 247 5.79 12.22 -10.66
C ASN A 247 7.06 12.62 -11.45
N HIS A 248 7.97 13.34 -10.80
CA HIS A 248 9.31 13.51 -11.35
C HIS A 248 10.09 12.18 -11.19
N PRO A 249 10.91 11.72 -12.17
CA PRO A 249 11.57 10.40 -12.08
C PRO A 249 12.42 10.19 -10.81
N VAL A 250 13.08 11.25 -10.33
CA VAL A 250 13.84 11.20 -9.06
C VAL A 250 12.92 11.02 -7.85
N GLU A 251 11.76 11.67 -7.86
CA GLU A 251 10.77 11.54 -6.79
C GLU A 251 10.13 10.16 -6.83
N GLY A 252 9.67 9.69 -7.99
CA GLY A 252 9.11 8.34 -8.14
C GLY A 252 10.11 7.27 -7.73
N PHE A 253 11.37 7.41 -8.15
CA PHE A 253 12.41 6.50 -7.70
C PHE A 253 12.59 6.51 -6.17
N ILE A 254 12.74 7.69 -5.53
CA ILE A 254 13.02 7.76 -4.09
C ILE A 254 11.79 7.34 -3.27
N LEU A 255 10.61 7.86 -3.59
CA LEU A 255 9.41 7.76 -2.78
C LEU A 255 8.69 6.41 -3.02
N ASP A 256 8.53 6.01 -4.28
CA ASP A 256 7.78 4.81 -4.64
C ASP A 256 8.71 3.59 -4.77
N THR A 257 9.63 3.65 -5.73
CA THR A 257 10.40 2.46 -6.15
C THR A 257 11.39 1.99 -5.07
N LEU A 258 12.23 2.89 -4.56
CA LEU A 258 13.21 2.60 -3.53
C LEU A 258 12.52 2.32 -2.18
N GLY A 259 11.46 3.08 -1.86
CA GLY A 259 10.66 2.86 -0.66
C GLY A 259 10.08 1.45 -0.61
N ALA A 260 9.45 1.00 -1.71
CA ALA A 260 8.89 -0.34 -1.81
C ALA A 260 9.96 -1.43 -1.76
N ALA A 261 11.10 -1.24 -2.44
CA ALA A 261 12.22 -2.18 -2.43
C ALA A 261 12.81 -2.36 -1.02
N LEU A 262 12.99 -1.25 -0.29
CA LEU A 262 13.48 -1.27 1.09
C LEU A 262 12.44 -1.88 2.05
N ALA A 263 11.15 -1.60 1.88
CA ALA A 263 10.08 -2.23 2.67
C ALA A 263 10.08 -3.76 2.50
N TYR A 264 10.21 -4.23 1.26
CA TYR A 264 10.33 -5.64 0.92
C TYR A 264 11.54 -6.30 1.60
N LYS A 265 12.72 -5.69 1.52
CA LYS A 265 13.93 -6.23 2.19
C LYS A 265 13.84 -6.18 3.71
N ALA A 266 13.38 -5.06 4.28
CA ALA A 266 13.28 -4.87 5.73
C ALA A 266 12.25 -5.79 6.39
N SER A 267 11.25 -6.26 5.64
CA SER A 267 10.25 -7.21 6.11
C SER A 267 10.63 -8.68 5.90
N PHE A 268 11.82 -8.95 5.32
CA PHE A 268 12.31 -10.30 5.04
C PHE A 268 11.33 -11.14 4.20
N MET A 269 10.53 -10.49 3.36
CA MET A 269 9.59 -11.17 2.50
C MET A 269 10.32 -12.12 1.55
N THR A 270 9.69 -13.25 1.27
CA THR A 270 10.11 -14.07 0.15
C THR A 270 9.77 -13.36 -1.18
N PRO A 271 10.51 -13.55 -2.28
CA PRO A 271 10.17 -12.99 -3.59
C PRO A 271 8.68 -13.08 -3.98
N ARG A 272 8.04 -14.24 -3.75
CA ARG A 272 6.59 -14.41 -3.98
C ARG A 272 5.71 -13.54 -3.11
N LEU A 273 6.01 -13.43 -1.82
CA LEU A 273 5.26 -12.54 -0.93
C LEU A 273 5.46 -11.07 -1.33
N GLY A 274 6.69 -10.72 -1.71
CA GLY A 274 7.04 -9.41 -2.25
C GLY A 274 6.23 -9.05 -3.51
N MET A 275 6.05 -10.01 -4.43
CA MET A 275 5.21 -9.83 -5.62
C MET A 275 3.77 -9.44 -5.25
N TYR A 276 3.13 -10.14 -4.29
CA TYR A 276 1.79 -9.79 -3.84
C TYR A 276 1.75 -8.42 -3.16
N TYR A 277 2.77 -8.09 -2.36
CA TYR A 277 2.91 -6.77 -1.74
C TYR A 277 3.03 -5.64 -2.78
N PHE A 278 3.85 -5.82 -3.82
CA PHE A 278 4.00 -4.84 -4.91
C PHE A 278 2.72 -4.66 -5.72
N VAL A 279 2.01 -5.76 -6.03
CA VAL A 279 0.69 -5.71 -6.68
C VAL A 279 -0.31 -4.93 -5.82
N GLY A 280 -0.43 -5.28 -4.54
CA GLY A 280 -1.35 -4.59 -3.62
C GLY A 280 -1.02 -3.11 -3.46
N SER A 281 0.27 -2.76 -3.38
CA SER A 281 0.73 -1.37 -3.30
C SER A 281 0.39 -0.59 -4.56
N MET A 282 0.58 -1.17 -5.75
CA MET A 282 0.19 -0.52 -7.01
C MET A 282 -1.31 -0.28 -7.11
N MET A 283 -2.12 -1.28 -6.75
CA MET A 283 -3.57 -1.11 -6.71
C MET A 283 -3.97 0.01 -5.74
N LYS A 284 -3.33 0.08 -4.57
CA LYS A 284 -3.60 1.12 -3.57
C LYS A 284 -3.24 2.51 -4.06
N THR A 285 -2.07 2.67 -4.68
CA THR A 285 -1.64 3.96 -5.25
C THR A 285 -2.62 4.46 -6.31
N VAL A 286 -3.12 3.57 -7.18
CA VAL A 286 -4.14 3.93 -8.17
C VAL A 286 -5.47 4.29 -7.51
N ASP A 287 -5.92 3.53 -6.52
CA ASP A 287 -7.17 3.78 -5.79
C ASP A 287 -7.14 5.16 -5.08
N ASP A 288 -6.02 5.53 -4.45
CA ASP A 288 -5.86 6.85 -3.83
C ASP A 288 -5.94 8.03 -4.80
N HIS A 289 -5.80 7.78 -6.09
CA HIS A 289 -5.90 8.78 -7.14
C HIS A 289 -7.15 8.59 -8.01
N CYS A 290 -8.03 7.63 -7.70
CA CYS A 290 -9.07 7.22 -8.64
C CYS A 290 -10.10 8.30 -8.95
N GLY A 291 -10.25 9.31 -8.07
CA GLY A 291 -11.21 10.40 -8.21
C GLY A 291 -12.62 10.05 -7.72
N TYR A 292 -12.80 8.88 -7.08
CA TYR A 292 -14.07 8.40 -6.56
C TYR A 292 -13.95 7.96 -5.09
N ALA A 293 -14.97 8.28 -4.31
CA ALA A 293 -15.16 7.77 -2.95
C ALA A 293 -16.28 6.72 -2.95
N LEU A 294 -16.01 5.54 -3.54
CA LEU A 294 -17.01 4.48 -3.67
C LEU A 294 -17.25 3.80 -2.30
N PRO A 295 -18.50 3.65 -1.84
CA PRO A 295 -18.77 3.12 -0.51
C PRO A 295 -18.47 1.62 -0.38
N TRP A 296 -18.26 0.89 -1.47
CA TRP A 296 -17.92 -0.53 -1.48
C TRP A 296 -16.47 -0.79 -1.88
N ASP A 297 -15.63 0.24 -2.01
CA ASP A 297 -14.22 0.02 -2.32
C ASP A 297 -13.50 -0.62 -1.12
N PRO A 298 -12.98 -1.85 -1.24
CA PRO A 298 -12.32 -2.52 -0.13
C PRO A 298 -11.05 -1.78 0.31
N LEU A 299 -10.27 -1.19 -0.60
CA LEU A 299 -9.01 -0.53 -0.29
C LEU A 299 -9.25 0.74 0.53
N GLN A 300 -10.27 1.52 0.17
CA GLN A 300 -10.68 2.70 0.93
C GLN A 300 -11.34 2.38 2.28
N ARG A 301 -11.79 1.13 2.48
CA ARG A 301 -12.42 0.66 3.73
C ARG A 301 -11.43 0.08 4.73
N ILE A 302 -10.40 -0.64 4.26
CA ILE A 302 -9.40 -1.26 5.14
C ILE A 302 -8.25 -0.33 5.50
N THR A 303 -8.09 0.77 4.77
CA THR A 303 -7.05 1.77 5.00
C THR A 303 -7.66 3.13 5.37
N SER A 304 -6.88 4.00 6.02
CA SER A 304 -7.38 5.31 6.45
C SER A 304 -7.02 6.45 5.49
N ASN A 305 -6.00 6.26 4.65
CA ASN A 305 -5.78 7.10 3.47
C ASN A 305 -6.66 6.58 2.33
N ASN A 306 -7.27 7.48 1.57
CA ASN A 306 -8.15 7.15 0.45
C ASN A 306 -8.21 8.32 -0.54
N ALA A 307 -8.93 8.12 -1.65
CA ALA A 307 -9.09 9.12 -2.70
C ALA A 307 -9.52 10.51 -2.18
N ALA A 308 -10.47 10.58 -1.26
CA ALA A 308 -10.93 11.87 -0.72
C ALA A 308 -9.88 12.54 0.19
N TYR A 309 -9.17 11.75 1.00
CA TYR A 309 -8.10 12.25 1.86
C TYR A 309 -6.93 12.82 1.05
N HIS A 310 -6.51 12.08 0.02
CA HIS A 310 -5.43 12.48 -0.86
C HIS A 310 -5.84 13.62 -1.81
N ASP A 311 -7.08 13.66 -2.28
CA ASP A 311 -7.57 14.76 -3.10
C ASP A 311 -7.47 16.12 -2.40
N ILE A 312 -7.77 16.19 -1.09
CA ILE A 312 -7.61 17.41 -0.28
C ILE A 312 -6.16 17.94 -0.39
N HIS A 313 -5.18 17.05 -0.36
CA HIS A 313 -3.77 17.39 -0.47
C HIS A 313 -3.43 18.03 -1.84
N HIS A 314 -4.03 17.55 -2.93
CA HIS A 314 -3.86 18.14 -4.27
C HIS A 314 -4.54 19.51 -4.44
N GLN A 315 -5.42 19.90 -3.52
CA GLN A 315 -6.04 21.21 -3.57
C GLN A 315 -5.07 22.31 -3.12
N SER A 316 -5.12 23.46 -3.79
CA SER A 316 -4.26 24.62 -3.46
C SER A 316 -4.37 25.08 -2.01
N TRP A 317 -5.51 24.82 -1.38
CA TRP A 317 -5.76 25.14 0.03
C TRP A 317 -5.37 24.01 1.00
N GLY A 318 -5.17 22.77 0.53
CA GLY A 318 -4.80 21.60 1.34
C GLY A 318 -3.36 21.09 1.09
N ILE A 319 -2.62 21.69 0.17
CA ILE A 319 -1.25 21.32 -0.24
C ILE A 319 -0.18 21.27 0.87
N LYS A 320 -0.50 21.78 2.07
CA LYS A 320 0.40 21.73 3.24
C LYS A 320 -0.12 20.78 4.33
N THR A 321 -1.04 19.90 3.98
CA THR A 321 -1.67 18.94 4.90
C THR A 321 -1.81 17.58 4.21
N ASN A 322 -2.14 16.54 4.98
CA ASN A 322 -2.43 15.19 4.47
C ASN A 322 -1.25 14.57 3.69
N PHE A 323 -0.06 14.54 4.28
CA PHE A 323 1.13 13.99 3.63
C PHE A 323 1.20 12.46 3.66
N SER A 324 0.40 11.79 4.47
CA SER A 324 0.45 10.34 4.65
C SER A 324 -0.11 9.62 3.43
N GLN A 325 0.70 8.71 2.90
CA GLN A 325 0.39 7.80 1.81
C GLN A 325 1.33 6.59 1.92
N PRO A 326 0.99 5.42 1.35
CA PRO A 326 -0.27 5.15 0.67
C PRO A 326 -1.36 4.54 1.58
N PHE A 327 -1.04 3.92 2.73
CA PHE A 327 -2.04 3.14 3.49
C PHE A 327 -2.70 3.94 4.63
N PHE A 328 -1.95 4.35 5.65
CA PHE A 328 -2.54 4.91 6.87
C PHE A 328 -2.17 6.37 7.13
N THR A 329 -3.07 7.09 7.79
CA THR A 329 -2.96 8.53 8.12
C THR A 329 -2.31 8.79 9.48
N ILE A 330 -1.61 7.80 10.03
CA ILE A 330 -1.10 7.81 11.41
C ILE A 330 -0.12 8.98 11.60
N TRP A 331 0.81 9.16 10.66
CA TRP A 331 1.83 10.19 10.76
C TRP A 331 1.27 11.60 10.72
N ASP A 332 0.29 11.89 9.87
CA ASP A 332 -0.39 13.19 9.87
C ASP A 332 -1.11 13.47 11.19
N ARG A 333 -1.70 12.44 11.82
CA ARG A 333 -2.34 12.58 13.13
C ARG A 333 -1.33 12.85 14.23
N TRP A 334 -0.21 12.12 14.24
CA TRP A 334 0.82 12.26 15.28
C TRP A 334 1.60 13.56 15.17
N LEU A 335 1.83 14.05 13.96
CA LEU A 335 2.66 15.23 13.71
C LEU A 335 1.84 16.50 13.41
N GLY A 336 0.51 16.43 13.54
CA GLY A 336 -0.38 17.58 13.40
C GLY A 336 -0.41 18.17 11.99
N THR A 337 -0.28 17.34 10.96
CA THR A 337 -0.30 17.76 9.55
C THR A 337 -1.56 17.29 8.81
N ARG A 338 -2.54 16.73 9.53
CA ARG A 338 -3.85 16.40 8.96
C ARG A 338 -4.64 17.69 8.68
N TRP A 339 -5.38 17.72 7.58
CA TRP A 339 -6.33 18.78 7.29
C TRP A 339 -7.46 18.80 8.34
N GLU A 340 -7.77 19.99 8.84
CA GLU A 340 -8.89 20.24 9.75
C GLU A 340 -9.84 21.27 9.14
N GLY A 341 -11.15 20.98 9.16
CA GLY A 341 -12.21 21.90 8.73
C GLY A 341 -13.06 21.38 7.56
N ASP A 342 -14.19 22.05 7.36
CA ASP A 342 -15.17 21.70 6.33
C ASP A 342 -14.65 22.05 4.92
N THR A 343 -14.66 21.04 4.04
CA THR A 343 -14.23 21.15 2.65
C THR A 343 -15.40 21.41 1.71
N LYS A 344 -16.66 21.21 2.13
CA LYS A 344 -17.86 21.27 1.28
C LYS A 344 -17.98 22.61 0.55
N LEU A 345 -17.91 23.72 1.28
CA LEU A 345 -17.98 25.07 0.71
C LEU A 345 -16.83 25.35 -0.27
N LYS A 346 -15.65 24.76 -0.05
CA LYS A 346 -14.49 24.93 -0.93
C LYS A 346 -14.70 24.19 -2.25
N TYR A 347 -15.18 22.95 -2.21
CA TYR A 347 -15.52 22.18 -3.40
C TYR A 347 -16.70 22.80 -4.17
N GLU A 348 -17.75 23.25 -3.48
CA GLU A 348 -18.90 23.93 -4.11
C GLU A 348 -18.46 25.20 -4.86
N ARG A 349 -17.57 26.00 -4.26
CA ARG A 349 -17.02 27.19 -4.92
C ARG A 349 -16.22 26.83 -6.17
N THR A 350 -15.39 25.79 -6.11
CA THR A 350 -14.60 25.33 -7.25
C THR A 350 -15.50 24.85 -8.39
N ARG A 351 -16.51 24.02 -8.07
CA ARG A 351 -17.52 23.55 -9.03
C ARG A 351 -18.27 24.70 -9.71
N ALA A 352 -18.76 25.66 -8.92
CA ALA A 352 -19.46 26.83 -9.46
C ALA A 352 -18.57 27.66 -10.40
N THR A 353 -17.29 27.82 -10.05
CA THR A 353 -16.31 28.54 -10.89
C THR A 353 -16.05 27.82 -12.21
N ALA A 354 -15.90 26.49 -12.18
CA ALA A 354 -15.68 25.69 -13.39
C ALA A 354 -16.90 25.70 -14.33
N ALA A 355 -18.11 25.63 -13.76
CA ALA A 355 -19.36 25.74 -14.50
C ALA A 355 -19.52 27.12 -15.17
N ALA A 356 -19.23 28.21 -14.44
CA ALA A 356 -19.31 29.58 -14.96
C ALA A 356 -18.31 29.86 -16.09
N LYS A 357 -17.11 29.26 -16.04
CA LYS A 357 -16.12 29.31 -17.14
C LYS A 357 -16.61 28.59 -18.40
N LYS A 358 -17.31 27.46 -18.25
CA LYS A 358 -17.88 26.72 -19.38
C LYS A 358 -18.98 27.53 -20.08
N THR A 359 -19.83 28.22 -19.32
CA THR A 359 -20.91 29.06 -19.88
C THR A 359 -20.37 30.28 -20.62
N THR A 360 -19.37 30.97 -20.06
CA THR A 360 -18.74 32.14 -20.71
C THR A 360 -17.84 31.77 -21.89
N GLY A 361 -17.20 30.61 -21.85
CA GLY A 361 -16.44 30.06 -23.00
C GLY A 361 -17.33 29.70 -24.19
N LYS A 362 -18.57 29.25 -23.95
CA LYS A 362 -19.56 28.99 -25.01
C LYS A 362 -20.15 30.26 -25.62
N SER A 363 -20.28 31.36 -24.86
CA SER A 363 -20.83 32.62 -25.39
C SER A 363 -19.86 33.40 -26.28
N ASN A 364 -18.55 33.12 -26.20
CA ASN A 364 -17.53 33.77 -27.03
C ASN A 364 -17.18 32.97 -28.31
N GLY A 365 -17.85 31.84 -28.57
CA GLY A 365 -17.67 31.00 -29.75
C GLY A 365 -18.80 31.18 -30.77
N THR A 366 -18.80 32.29 -31.52
CA THR A 366 -19.70 32.50 -32.67
C THR A 366 -18.99 32.08 -33.97
N PRO A 367 -19.69 31.51 -34.98
CA PRO A 367 -19.05 30.85 -36.11
C PRO A 367 -18.43 31.86 -37.07
N ASN A 368 -17.20 31.59 -37.51
CA ASN A 368 -16.53 32.36 -38.55
C ASN A 368 -17.16 32.02 -39.92
N GLY A 369 -18.30 32.65 -40.23
CA GLY A 369 -18.89 32.68 -41.55
C GLY A 369 -18.24 33.77 -42.38
N LYS A 370 -17.50 33.36 -43.42
CA LYS A 370 -16.93 34.25 -44.45
C LYS A 370 -18.01 35.17 -45.03
N ALA A 371 -17.78 36.48 -44.97
CA ALA A 371 -18.40 37.44 -45.89
C ALA A 371 -17.32 38.41 -46.38
N ASN A 372 -17.05 38.34 -47.68
CA ASN A 372 -16.23 39.29 -48.42
C ASN A 372 -16.84 40.70 -48.34
N GLY A 373 -15.99 41.72 -48.20
CA GLY A 373 -16.38 43.11 -48.39
C GLY A 373 -15.36 44.12 -47.87
N THR A 374 -14.34 44.44 -48.66
CA THR A 374 -13.72 45.78 -48.67
C THR A 374 -14.77 46.82 -49.11
N PRO A 375 -14.72 48.11 -48.70
CA PRO A 375 -13.56 48.97 -48.95
C PRO A 375 -13.22 50.06 -47.90
N ASN A 376 -11.98 50.55 -48.02
CA ASN A 376 -11.43 51.89 -47.74
C ASN A 376 -12.13 52.86 -46.78
N GLY A 377 -11.34 53.40 -45.84
CA GLY A 377 -11.61 54.69 -45.20
C GLY A 377 -10.52 55.09 -44.20
N LYS A 378 -9.61 55.98 -44.61
CA LYS A 378 -8.67 56.71 -43.74
C LYS A 378 -9.45 57.55 -42.71
N SER A 379 -8.96 57.67 -41.46
CA SER A 379 -8.69 58.97 -40.80
C SER A 379 -8.30 58.85 -39.32
N SER A 380 -7.18 59.51 -39.00
CA SER A 380 -6.86 60.30 -37.80
C SER A 380 -6.89 59.68 -36.39
N ALA A 381 -5.69 59.66 -35.83
CA ALA A 381 -5.38 59.74 -34.40
C ALA A 381 -6.01 60.97 -33.72
N VAL A 382 -6.46 60.79 -32.48
CA VAL A 382 -6.49 61.84 -31.45
C VAL A 382 -6.04 61.21 -30.14
N ALA A 383 -4.91 61.72 -29.64
CA ALA A 383 -4.42 61.50 -28.29
C ALA A 383 -5.25 62.36 -27.32
N ASN A 384 -5.60 61.82 -26.15
CA ASN A 384 -5.80 62.65 -24.97
C ASN A 384 -5.42 61.87 -23.72
N GLY A 385 -4.56 62.49 -22.92
CA GLY A 385 -3.92 61.88 -21.76
C GLY A 385 -4.48 62.32 -20.42
N LYS A 386 -3.64 62.03 -19.40
CA LYS A 386 -3.76 62.32 -17.95
C LYS A 386 -4.80 61.48 -17.21
N ALA A 387 -4.66 61.17 -15.93
CA ALA A 387 -3.60 61.02 -14.92
C ALA A 387 -4.37 60.70 -13.62
N ASN A 388 -3.65 60.27 -12.57
CA ASN A 388 -4.10 60.03 -11.18
C ASN A 388 -4.78 58.68 -10.93
N GLY A 389 -4.46 57.92 -9.89
CA GLY A 389 -3.55 58.11 -8.77
C GLY A 389 -3.75 56.91 -7.83
N LYS A 390 -2.68 56.22 -7.46
CA LYS A 390 -2.69 55.19 -6.41
C LYS A 390 -2.62 55.85 -5.04
N PRO A 391 -3.34 55.33 -4.02
CA PRO A 391 -2.90 55.46 -2.64
C PRO A 391 -2.20 54.18 -2.19
N ARG A 392 -0.95 54.33 -1.76
CA ARG A 392 -0.28 53.43 -0.80
C ARG A 392 -1.07 53.46 0.52
N GLN A 393 -1.39 52.31 1.09
CA GLN A 393 -1.63 52.21 2.53
C GLN A 393 -0.41 51.57 3.20
N ALA A 394 0.07 52.30 4.19
CA ALA A 394 1.21 52.01 5.03
C ALA A 394 0.87 51.02 6.15
N SER A 395 1.94 50.44 6.67
CA SER A 395 2.03 49.59 7.85
C SER A 395 1.38 50.17 9.10
N LYS A 396 0.82 49.28 9.93
CA LYS A 396 0.80 49.44 11.38
C LYS A 396 1.16 48.12 12.03
N SER A 397 2.35 48.10 12.62
CA SER A 397 2.75 47.22 13.72
C SER A 397 2.17 47.77 15.03
N GLN A 398 1.68 46.88 15.90
CA GLN A 398 1.49 46.98 17.36
C GLN A 398 0.61 45.76 17.70
N ARG A 399 0.90 44.86 18.65
CA ARG A 399 1.92 44.69 19.69
C ARG A 399 2.15 43.19 19.87
#